data_AF-A0A1V4TRM5-F1
#
_entry.id   AF-A0A1V4TRM5-F1
#
_cell.length_a   1.000
_cell.length_b   1.000
_cell.length_c   1.000
_cell.angle_alpha   90.00
_cell.angle_beta   90.00
_cell.angle_gamma   90.00
#
_symmetry.space_group_name_H-M   'P 1'
#
loop_
_entity.id
_entity.type
_entity.pdbx_description
1 polymer ?
#
loop_
_entity_poly.entity_id
_entity_poly.type
_entity_poly.pdbx_seq_one_letter_code
_entity_poly.pdbx_strand_id
1 'polypeptide(L)' 'MVTKTINIKESAYNALRAQKRPGESYSDVILRVTEGEEKGVCEFLDTIDPAVREELAASVKSAKKDLDRIRPRKVSL' A
#
# COMPACT_ATOMS: atom_id res chain seq x y z
N MET A 1 -17.86 -11.01 16.94
CA MET A 1 -17.67 -10.36 15.62
C MET A 1 -19.04 -10.09 15.03
N VAL A 2 -19.33 -8.86 14.62
CA VAL A 2 -20.61 -8.54 13.98
C VAL A 2 -20.54 -8.98 12.52
N THR A 3 -21.40 -9.90 12.11
CA THR A 3 -21.49 -10.32 10.71
C THR A 3 -22.56 -9.50 10.00
N LYS A 4 -22.26 -9.09 8.77
CA LYS A 4 -23.23 -8.47 7.86
C LYS A 4 -23.33 -9.34 6.62
N THR A 5 -24.54 -9.68 6.23
CA THR A 5 -24.81 -10.43 5.01
C THR A 5 -24.96 -9.46 3.85
N ILE A 6 -24.23 -9.68 2.77
CA ILE A 6 -24.34 -8.93 1.53
C ILE A 6 -24.73 -9.87 0.40
N ASN A 7 -25.57 -9.40 -0.52
CA ASN A 7 -25.87 -10.12 -1.75
C ASN A 7 -24.88 -9.67 -2.83
N ILE A 8 -24.29 -10.63 -3.53
CA ILE A 8 -23.34 -10.38 -4.62
C ILE A 8 -23.79 -11.12 -5.87
N LYS A 9 -23.34 -10.65 -7.04
CA LYS A 9 -23.56 -11.37 -8.30
C LYS A 9 -22.88 -12.73 -8.24
N GLU A 10 -23.46 -13.71 -8.93
CA GLU A 10 -22.89 -15.06 -9.00
C GLU A 10 -21.47 -15.06 -9.59
N SER A 11 -21.20 -14.21 -10.59
CA SER A 11 -19.85 -14.02 -11.13
C SER A 11 -18.85 -13.53 -10.09
N ALA A 12 -19.26 -12.64 -9.17
CA ALA A 12 -18.42 -12.17 -8.09
C ALA A 12 -18.16 -13.25 -7.03
N TYR A 13 -19.17 -14.07 -6.72
CA TYR A 13 -18.99 -15.24 -5.85
C TYR A 13 -17.97 -16.23 -6.43
N ASN A 14 -18.09 -16.54 -7.72
CA ASN A 14 -17.16 -17.44 -8.40
C ASN A 14 -15.73 -16.90 -8.41
N ALA A 15 -15.55 -15.59 -8.61
CA ALA A 15 -14.24 -14.94 -8.50
C ALA A 15 -13.66 -15.05 -7.09
N LEU A 16 -14.45 -14.79 -6.05
CA LEU A 16 -14.02 -14.94 -4.65
C LEU A 16 -13.65 -16.40 -4.32
N ARG A 17 -14.45 -17.35 -4.80
CA ARG A 17 -14.18 -18.78 -4.60
C ARG A 17 -12.88 -19.22 -5.27
N ALA A 18 -12.58 -18.72 -6.47
CA ALA A 18 -11.34 -19.02 -7.17
C ALA A 18 -10.10 -18.45 -6.47
N GLN A 19 -10.24 -17.32 -5.78
CA GLN A 19 -9.13 -16.68 -5.05
C GLN A 19 -8.93 -17.18 -3.62
N LYS A 20 -9.85 -17.97 -3.08
CA LYS A 20 -9.84 -18.43 -1.69
C LYS A 20 -8.76 -19.48 -1.46
N ARG A 21 -7.90 -19.25 -0.47
CA ARG A 21 -6.85 -20.18 -0.04
C ARG A 21 -7.39 -21.21 0.98
N PRO A 22 -6.72 -22.37 1.16
CA PRO A 22 -7.08 -23.33 2.21
C PRO A 22 -7.06 -22.68 3.60
N GLY A 23 -8.15 -22.83 4.35
CA GLY A 23 -8.28 -22.27 5.71
C GLY A 23 -8.67 -20.78 5.77
N GLU A 24 -8.78 -20.08 4.64
CA GLU A 24 -9.11 -18.65 4.57
C GLU A 24 -10.64 -18.41 4.55
N SER A 25 -11.14 -17.38 5.24
CA SER A 25 -12.55 -16.98 5.13
C SER A 25 -12.78 -16.07 3.92
N TYR A 26 -14.03 -15.94 3.45
CA TYR A 26 -14.32 -14.99 2.36
C TYR A 26 -14.08 -13.53 2.78
N SER A 27 -14.24 -13.21 4.06
CA SER A 27 -13.90 -11.89 4.58
C SER A 27 -12.40 -11.63 4.47
N ASP A 28 -11.56 -12.63 4.76
CA ASP A 28 -10.10 -12.50 4.64
C ASP A 28 -9.66 -12.32 3.17
N VAL A 29 -10.31 -13.05 2.25
CA VAL A 29 -10.08 -12.87 0.80
C VAL A 29 -10.42 -11.45 0.37
N ILE A 30 -11.58 -10.93 0.80
CA ILE A 30 -12.00 -9.57 0.47
C ILE A 30 -10.96 -8.58 1.00
N LEU A 31 -10.61 -8.65 2.28
CA LEU A 31 -9.62 -7.77 2.88
C LEU A 31 -8.27 -7.86 2.16
N ARG A 32 -7.74 -9.05 1.92
CA ARG A 32 -6.48 -9.23 1.19
C ARG A 32 -6.50 -8.62 -0.22
N VAL A 33 -7.63 -8.69 -0.92
CA VAL A 33 -7.76 -8.14 -2.28
C VAL A 33 -8.00 -6.63 -2.24
N THR A 34 -8.72 -6.12 -1.24
CA THR A 34 -9.13 -4.71 -1.15
C THR A 34 -8.17 -3.82 -0.37
N GLU A 35 -7.43 -4.39 0.59
CA GLU A 35 -6.39 -3.68 1.33
C GLU A 35 -5.20 -3.36 0.42
N GLY A 36 -5.13 -4.02 -0.75
CA GLY A 36 -4.03 -3.89 -1.68
C GLY A 36 -2.75 -4.48 -1.08
N GLU A 37 -1.82 -4.85 -1.94
CA GLU A 37 -0.44 -4.93 -1.48
C GLU A 37 -0.13 -3.57 -0.83
N GLU A 38 0.40 -3.56 0.40
CA GLU A 38 1.11 -2.40 0.91
C GLU A 38 2.18 -2.10 -0.12
N LYS A 39 1.86 -1.27 -1.11
CA LYS A 39 2.79 -0.91 -2.16
C LYS A 39 3.98 -0.33 -1.44
N GLY A 40 5.15 -0.94 -1.63
CA GLY A 40 6.38 -0.38 -1.11
C GLY A 40 6.42 1.09 -1.52
N VAL A 41 6.94 1.99 -0.69
CA VAL A 41 6.92 3.43 -0.98
C VAL A 41 7.41 3.71 -2.43
N CYS A 42 8.36 2.94 -2.93
CA CYS A 42 8.82 2.96 -4.31
C CYS A 42 7.74 2.63 -5.36
N GLU A 43 6.95 1.58 -5.16
CA GLU A 43 5.84 1.20 -6.05
C GLU A 43 4.69 2.21 -6.02
N PHE A 44 4.48 2.87 -4.87
CA PHE A 44 3.54 3.98 -4.78
C PHE A 44 4.03 5.18 -5.60
N LEU A 45 5.32 5.52 -5.51
CA LEU A 45 5.91 6.60 -6.31
C LEU A 45 5.69 6.35 -7.80
N ASP A 46 5.75 5.09 -8.25
CA ASP A 46 5.49 4.69 -9.64
C ASP A 46 4.09 5.01 -10.16
N THR A 47 3.12 5.18 -9.27
CA THR A 47 1.74 5.54 -9.63
C THR A 47 1.48 7.05 -9.69
N ILE A 48 2.42 7.88 -9.23
CA ILE A 48 2.29 9.34 -9.22
C ILE A 48 2.66 9.90 -10.60
N ASP A 49 1.93 10.95 -11.00
CA ASP A 49 2.20 11.74 -12.20
C ASP A 49 3.69 12.17 -12.29
N PRO A 50 4.34 12.05 -13.46
CA PRO A 50 5.76 12.35 -13.61
C PRO A 50 6.16 13.78 -13.19
N ALA A 51 5.31 14.78 -13.41
CA ALA A 51 5.61 16.17 -13.04
C ALA A 51 5.61 16.35 -11.51
N VAL A 52 4.63 15.75 -10.84
CA VAL A 52 4.52 15.77 -9.36
C VAL A 52 5.67 14.98 -8.72
N ARG A 53 6.10 13.88 -9.36
CA ARG A 53 7.23 13.08 -8.89
C ARG A 53 8.54 13.85 -8.88
N GLU A 54 8.80 14.65 -9.91
CA GLU A 54 10.03 15.46 -10.00
C GLU A 54 10.06 16.55 -8.93
N GLU A 55 8.93 17.22 -8.69
CA GLU A 55 8.79 18.21 -7.63
C GLU A 55 9.03 17.60 -6.24
N LEU A 56 8.43 16.43 -5.98
CA LEU A 56 8.62 15.69 -4.74
C LEU A 56 10.10 15.29 -4.56
N ALA A 57 10.75 14.82 -5.61
CA ALA A 57 12.17 14.45 -5.57
C ALA A 57 13.07 15.67 -5.26
N ALA A 58 12.76 16.84 -5.81
CA ALA A 58 13.47 18.08 -5.50
C ALA A 58 13.29 18.50 -4.04
N SER A 59 12.07 18.39 -3.50
CA SER A 59 11.75 18.70 -2.11
C SER A 59 12.45 17.75 -1.11
N VAL A 60 12.47 16.45 -1.40
CA VAL A 60 13.20 15.48 -0.57
C VAL A 60 14.70 15.74 -0.57
N LYS A 61 15.28 16.07 -1.74
CA LYS A 61 16.71 16.42 -1.85
C LYS A 61 17.07 17.68 -1.05
N SER A 62 16.23 18.72 -1.09
CA SER A 62 16.48 19.94 -0.32
C SER A 62 16.40 19.68 1.19
N ALA A 63 15.36 18.99 1.64
CA ALA A 63 15.21 18.61 3.05
C ALA A 63 16.38 17.75 3.55
N LYS A 64 16.85 16.79 2.73
CA LYS A 64 18.01 15.96 3.06
C LYS A 64 19.30 16.78 3.20
N LYS A 65 19.52 17.74 2.30
CA LYS A 65 20.67 18.65 2.35
C LYS A 65 20.67 19.50 3.63
N ASP A 66 19.49 19.93 4.07
CA ASP A 66 19.35 20.69 5.31
C ASP A 66 19.59 19.80 6.54
N LEU A 67 19.11 18.55 6.52
CA LEU A 67 19.41 17.56 7.57
C LEU A 67 20.91 17.26 7.68
N ASP A 68 21.59 17.09 6.55
CA ASP A 68 23.04 16.79 6.54
C ASP A 68 23.86 17.98 7.06
N ARG A 69 23.39 19.23 6.83
CA ARG A 69 24.01 20.45 7.39
C ARG A 69 23.90 20.52 8.91
N ILE A 70 22.85 19.95 9.49
CA ILE A 70 22.59 20.03 10.94
C ILE A 70 23.50 19.08 11.75
N ARG A 71 24.35 18.26 11.09
CA ARG A 71 25.24 17.25 11.73
C ARG A 71 24.46 16.37 12.72
N PRO A 72 23.74 15.33 12.26
CA PRO A 72 23.07 14.41 13.17
C PRO A 72 24.09 13.82 14.16
N ARG A 73 23.72 13.76 15.45
CA ARG A 73 24.52 13.07 16.47
C ARG A 73 24.79 11.66 15.97
N LYS A 74 26.06 11.22 16.01
CA LYS A 74 26.42 9.82 15.75
C LYS A 74 25.65 8.96 16.75
N VAL A 75 24.65 8.24 16.27
CA VAL A 75 24.04 7.14 17.01
C VAL A 75 24.80 5.90 16.58
N SER A 76 25.54 5.31 17.52
CA SER A 76 26.14 3.99 17.33
C SER A 76 25.01 2.97 17.26
N LEU A 77 24.88 2.32 16.10
CA LEU A 77 24.02 1.16 15.89
C LEU A 77 24.72 -0.11 16.38
#